data_AF-A0A7J3VQM1-F1
#
_entry.id   AF-A0A7J3VQM1-F1
#
_cell.length_a   1.000
_cell.length_b   1.000
_cell.length_c   1.000
_cell.angle_alpha   90.00
_cell.angle_beta   90.00
_cell.angle_gamma   90.00
#
_symmetry.space_group_name_H-M   'P 1'
#
loop_
_entity.id
_entity.type
_entity.pdbx_description
1 polymer ?
#
loop_
_entity_poly.entity_id
_entity_poly.type
_entity_poly.pdbx_seq_one_letter_code
_entity_poly.pdbx_strand_id
1 'polypeptide(L)'
;IGPKRVDDVLVVFKAYVTRVGSGMLEDELDREEARRRGWLEVATVTGRERRAAPFNIRLAKRAVMLNSATQIAVTKLDVLFPECKHARVYEQLSNDAKRFIESIEDELKVNVTLIGTGEDVYDIIDRRLTC
;
A
#
# COMPACT_ATOMS: atom_id res chain seq x y z
N ILE A 1 -23.04 10.95 -8.94
CA ILE A 1 -22.12 11.90 -9.63
C ILE A 1 -21.89 11.38 -11.04
N GLY A 2 -21.86 12.25 -12.05
CA GLY A 2 -21.53 11.80 -13.42
C GLY A 2 -20.02 11.58 -13.55
N PRO A 3 -19.52 10.58 -14.28
CA PRO A 3 -18.09 10.21 -14.28
C PRO A 3 -17.18 11.36 -14.72
N LYS A 4 -17.63 12.25 -15.61
CA LYS A 4 -16.90 13.47 -16.03
C LYS A 4 -16.80 14.56 -14.96
N ARG A 5 -17.42 14.38 -13.80
CA ARG A 5 -17.38 15.31 -12.65
C ARG A 5 -16.53 14.75 -11.50
N VAL A 6 -15.72 13.73 -11.77
CA VAL A 6 -14.76 13.18 -10.82
C VAL A 6 -13.40 13.71 -11.24
N ASP A 7 -12.85 14.62 -10.43
CA ASP A 7 -11.56 15.24 -10.71
C ASP A 7 -10.40 14.39 -10.17
N ASP A 8 -10.58 13.79 -8.99
CA ASP A 8 -9.56 12.97 -8.34
C ASP A 8 -10.03 11.54 -8.08
N VAL A 9 -9.14 10.59 -8.41
CA VAL A 9 -9.30 9.16 -8.12
C VAL A 9 -8.06 8.67 -7.37
N LEU A 10 -8.18 8.56 -6.06
CA LEU A 10 -7.14 7.99 -5.19
C LEU A 10 -7.31 6.47 -5.10
N VAL A 11 -6.32 5.72 -5.58
CA VAL A 11 -6.28 4.26 -5.40
C VAL A 11 -5.37 3.93 -4.22
N VAL A 12 -5.92 3.18 -3.25
CA VAL A 12 -5.20 2.81 -2.03
C VAL A 12 -4.63 1.41 -2.17
N PHE A 13 -3.32 1.29 -2.00
CA PHE A 13 -2.62 0.03 -1.84
C PHE A 13 -2.06 -0.11 -0.44
N LYS A 14 -1.85 -1.34 -0.02
CA LYS A 14 -0.96 -1.66 1.10
C LYS A 14 0.43 -1.98 0.54
N ALA A 15 1.47 -1.84 1.35
CA ALA A 15 2.83 -2.23 1.00
C ALA A 15 3.01 -3.75 0.71
N TYR A 16 1.99 -4.55 1.03
CA TYR A 16 1.89 -5.98 0.73
C TYR A 16 0.44 -6.36 0.44
N VAL A 17 0.21 -7.49 -0.22
CA VAL A 17 -1.15 -7.93 -0.59
C VAL A 17 -1.70 -8.86 0.48
N THR A 18 -2.98 -8.68 0.81
CA THR A 18 -3.71 -9.58 1.72
C THR A 18 -4.97 -10.12 1.06
N ARG A 19 -5.31 -11.39 1.28
CA ARG A 19 -6.53 -12.02 0.76
C ARG A 19 -7.26 -12.82 1.83
N VAL A 20 -8.59 -12.72 1.84
CA VAL A 20 -9.49 -13.60 2.61
C VAL A 20 -10.11 -14.62 1.66
N GLY A 21 -10.27 -15.87 2.11
CA GLY A 21 -10.89 -16.95 1.32
C GLY A 21 -9.91 -17.71 0.43
N SER A 22 -10.42 -18.62 -0.39
CA SER A 22 -9.66 -19.71 -1.01
C SER A 22 -9.04 -19.44 -2.39
N GLY A 23 -9.36 -18.33 -3.05
CA GLY A 23 -8.86 -18.09 -4.42
C GLY A 23 -7.34 -17.88 -4.47
N MET A 24 -6.67 -18.25 -5.57
CA MET A 24 -5.20 -18.14 -5.69
C MET A 24 -4.64 -16.76 -5.33
N LEU A 25 -3.53 -16.74 -4.59
CA LEU A 25 -2.74 -15.55 -4.35
C LEU A 25 -1.33 -15.85 -4.88
N GLU A 26 -0.92 -15.09 -5.90
CA GLU A 26 0.43 -15.20 -6.48
C GLU A 26 1.46 -14.79 -5.42
N ASP A 27 2.57 -15.54 -5.33
CA ASP A 27 3.65 -15.34 -4.34
C ASP A 27 3.18 -15.31 -2.88
N GLU A 28 2.14 -16.10 -2.57
CA GLU A 28 1.65 -16.27 -1.22
C GLU A 28 2.75 -16.78 -0.27
N LEU A 29 2.91 -16.07 0.84
CA LEU A 29 3.83 -16.44 1.90
C LEU A 29 3.24 -17.56 2.74
N ASP A 30 4.11 -18.46 3.19
CA ASP A 30 3.77 -19.42 4.22
C ASP A 30 3.31 -18.72 5.50
N ARG A 31 2.38 -19.35 6.23
CA ARG A 31 1.75 -18.73 7.40
C ARG A 31 2.75 -18.33 8.49
N GLU A 32 3.78 -19.14 8.70
CA GLU A 32 4.84 -18.84 9.67
C GLU A 32 5.69 -17.64 9.25
N GLU A 33 6.00 -17.52 7.96
CA GLU A 33 6.76 -16.40 7.42
C GLU A 33 5.93 -15.11 7.48
N ALA A 34 4.66 -15.17 7.08
CA ALA A 34 3.74 -14.03 7.21
C ALA A 34 3.60 -13.59 8.68
N ARG A 35 3.54 -14.53 9.63
CA ARG A 35 3.53 -14.22 11.06
C ARG A 35 4.83 -13.56 11.52
N ARG A 36 5.98 -14.10 11.12
CA ARG A 36 7.30 -13.55 11.47
C ARG A 36 7.48 -12.10 10.97
N ARG A 37 6.94 -11.78 9.80
CA ARG A 37 6.94 -10.42 9.24
C ARG A 37 5.87 -9.50 9.82
N GLY A 38 4.93 -10.01 10.64
CA GLY A 38 3.81 -9.23 11.15
C GLY A 38 2.72 -8.93 10.12
N TRP A 39 2.61 -9.73 9.04
CA TRP A 39 1.66 -9.53 7.93
C TRP A 39 0.37 -10.34 8.11
N LEU A 40 0.29 -11.15 9.16
CA LEU A 40 -0.85 -11.99 9.48
C LEU A 40 -1.99 -11.16 10.10
N GLU A 41 -2.75 -10.47 9.26
CA GLU A 41 -3.92 -9.71 9.67
C GLU A 41 -5.13 -10.61 9.95
N VAL A 42 -5.93 -10.28 10.97
CA VAL A 42 -7.19 -10.98 11.27
C VAL A 42 -8.38 -10.11 10.87
N ALA A 43 -9.34 -10.68 10.14
CA ALA A 43 -10.55 -9.98 9.76
C ALA A 43 -11.41 -9.68 11.00
N THR A 44 -11.69 -8.40 11.26
CA THR A 44 -12.39 -7.93 12.46
C THR A 44 -13.79 -8.51 12.63
N VAL A 45 -14.53 -8.75 11.54
CA VAL A 45 -15.92 -9.25 11.60
C VAL A 45 -16.00 -10.78 11.66
N THR A 46 -15.16 -11.48 10.88
CA THR A 46 -15.27 -12.95 10.72
C THR A 46 -14.25 -13.74 11.54
N GLY A 47 -13.24 -13.08 12.10
CA GLY A 47 -12.12 -13.73 12.78
C GLY A 47 -11.18 -14.52 11.85
N ARG A 48 -11.42 -14.50 10.53
CA ARG A 48 -10.61 -15.25 9.57
C ARG A 48 -9.26 -14.56 9.37
N GLU A 49 -8.20 -15.34 9.43
CA GLU A 49 -6.86 -14.88 9.08
C GLU A 49 -6.76 -14.55 7.59
N ARG A 50 -6.06 -13.46 7.28
CA ARG A 50 -5.72 -13.05 5.93
C ARG A 50 -4.42 -13.71 5.51
N ARG A 51 -4.43 -14.29 4.31
CA ARG A 51 -3.23 -14.77 3.62
C ARG A 51 -2.49 -13.56 3.07
N ALA A 52 -1.16 -13.60 3.05
CA ALA A 52 -0.32 -12.45 2.69
C ALA A 52 0.65 -12.80 1.57
N ALA A 53 0.97 -11.83 0.72
CA ALA A 53 1.95 -11.93 -0.35
C ALA A 53 2.68 -10.59 -0.49
N PRO A 54 3.88 -10.55 -1.09
CA PRO A 54 4.54 -9.30 -1.46
C PRO A 54 3.67 -8.41 -2.36
N PHE A 55 4.06 -7.15 -2.49
CA PHE A 55 3.38 -6.21 -3.38
C PHE A 55 3.37 -6.74 -4.83
N ASN A 56 2.19 -6.78 -5.46
CA ASN A 56 2.06 -7.27 -6.83
C ASN A 56 1.88 -6.11 -7.81
N ILE A 57 2.96 -5.76 -8.51
CA ILE A 57 2.97 -4.61 -9.42
C ILE A 57 2.03 -4.80 -10.63
N ARG A 58 1.86 -6.03 -11.12
CA ARG A 58 0.97 -6.33 -12.25
C ARG A 58 -0.48 -6.10 -11.88
N LEU A 59 -0.88 -6.53 -10.68
CA LEU A 59 -2.21 -6.30 -10.14
C LEU A 59 -2.46 -4.81 -9.90
N ALA A 60 -1.48 -4.09 -9.32
CA ALA A 60 -1.56 -2.66 -9.10
C ALA A 60 -1.72 -1.89 -10.43
N LYS A 61 -0.95 -2.24 -11.46
CA LYS A 61 -1.04 -1.64 -12.81
C LYS A 61 -2.41 -1.81 -13.43
N ARG A 62 -3.00 -3.00 -13.28
CA ARG A 62 -4.38 -3.25 -13.73
C ARG A 62 -5.39 -2.41 -12.95
N ALA A 63 -5.23 -2.30 -11.63
CA ALA A 63 -6.13 -1.51 -10.79
C ALA A 63 -6.07 0.00 -11.13
N VAL A 64 -4.87 0.54 -11.31
CA VAL A 64 -4.64 1.93 -11.73
C VAL A 64 -5.30 2.21 -13.08
N MET A 65 -5.06 1.35 -14.07
CA MET A 65 -5.64 1.47 -15.40
C MET A 65 -7.18 1.45 -15.36
N LEU A 66 -7.77 0.47 -14.68
CA LEU A 66 -9.23 0.29 -14.64
C LEU A 66 -9.95 1.44 -13.94
N ASN A 67 -9.32 2.05 -12.94
CA ASN A 67 -9.91 3.15 -12.18
C ASN A 67 -9.56 4.54 -12.73
N SER A 68 -8.66 4.62 -13.72
CA SER A 68 -8.12 5.92 -14.19
C SER A 68 -7.57 6.74 -13.02
N ALA A 69 -6.73 6.10 -12.18
CA ALA A 69 -6.22 6.71 -10.97
C ALA A 69 -5.46 8.01 -11.27
N THR A 70 -5.78 9.08 -10.54
CA THR A 70 -5.02 10.34 -10.60
C THR A 70 -3.90 10.34 -9.57
N GLN A 71 -4.07 9.59 -8.47
CA GLN A 71 -3.14 9.56 -7.35
C GLN A 71 -3.15 8.17 -6.68
N ILE A 72 -2.07 7.84 -5.97
CA ILE A 72 -1.93 6.61 -5.20
C ILE A 72 -1.69 6.93 -3.73
N ALA A 73 -2.30 6.14 -2.85
CA ALA A 73 -1.93 6.05 -1.45
C ALA A 73 -1.30 4.67 -1.15
N VAL A 74 -0.16 4.65 -0.46
CA VAL A 74 0.46 3.41 0.04
C VAL A 74 0.35 3.39 1.56
N THR A 75 -0.21 2.31 2.12
CA THR A 75 -0.43 2.14 3.57
C THR A 75 0.38 0.97 4.11
N LYS A 76 0.54 0.91 5.44
CA LYS A 76 1.30 -0.14 6.14
C LYS A 76 2.76 -0.19 5.69
N LEU A 77 3.34 0.96 5.35
CA LEU A 77 4.75 1.02 4.97
C LEU A 77 5.66 0.62 6.14
N ASP A 78 5.27 0.96 7.36
CA ASP A 78 5.92 0.58 8.61
C ASP A 78 5.97 -0.94 8.85
N VAL A 79 5.05 -1.70 8.24
CA VAL A 79 5.07 -3.16 8.35
C VAL A 79 6.12 -3.78 7.43
N LEU A 80 6.46 -3.11 6.33
CA LEU A 80 7.55 -3.52 5.42
C LEU A 80 8.90 -2.90 5.82
N PHE A 81 8.88 -1.68 6.34
CA PHE A 81 10.04 -0.89 6.79
C PHE A 81 9.80 -0.37 8.22
N PRO A 82 9.96 -1.22 9.26
CA PRO A 82 9.69 -0.86 10.66
C PRO A 82 10.43 0.38 11.17
N GLU A 83 11.59 0.68 10.60
CA GLU A 83 12.36 1.88 10.92
C GLU A 83 11.70 3.19 10.47
N CYS A 84 10.72 3.12 9.56
CA CYS A 84 9.97 4.28 9.07
C CYS A 84 8.70 4.55 9.88
N LYS A 85 8.44 3.79 10.95
CA LYS A 85 7.23 3.94 11.76
C LYS A 85 7.14 5.36 12.34
N HIS A 86 5.95 5.96 12.28
CA HIS A 86 5.67 7.34 12.71
C HIS A 86 6.35 8.44 11.89
N ALA A 87 6.95 8.13 10.73
CA ALA A 87 7.48 9.16 9.84
C ALA A 87 6.33 10.02 9.28
N ARG A 88 6.49 11.34 9.34
CA ARG A 88 5.48 12.34 8.93
C ARG A 88 5.93 13.23 7.77
N VAL A 89 7.22 13.19 7.43
CA VAL A 89 7.78 13.87 6.26
C VAL A 89 8.61 12.88 5.44
N TYR A 90 8.68 13.07 4.12
CA TYR A 90 9.28 12.09 3.20
C TYR A 90 10.77 11.85 3.48
N GLU A 91 11.48 12.87 3.95
CA GLU A 91 12.90 12.84 4.27
C GLU A 91 13.23 11.84 5.38
N GLN A 92 12.30 11.60 6.30
CA GLN A 92 12.44 10.64 7.41
C GLN A 92 12.41 9.18 6.95
N LEU A 93 11.95 8.88 5.74
CA LEU A 93 11.95 7.52 5.22
C LEU A 93 13.38 7.03 4.95
N SER A 94 13.62 5.74 5.22
CA SER A 94 14.86 5.07 4.84
C SER A 94 15.03 5.06 3.32
N ASN A 95 16.27 4.94 2.85
CA ASN A 95 16.54 4.89 1.40
C ASN A 95 15.83 3.72 0.72
N ASP A 96 15.62 2.62 1.43
CA ASP A 96 14.99 1.42 0.91
C ASP A 96 13.48 1.64 0.75
N ALA A 97 12.85 2.29 1.73
CA ALA A 97 11.46 2.72 1.64
C ALA A 97 11.22 3.73 0.51
N LYS A 98 12.13 4.70 0.33
CA LYS A 98 12.07 5.66 -0.78
C LYS A 98 12.15 4.96 -2.14
N ARG A 99 13.11 4.03 -2.32
CA ARG A 99 13.24 3.24 -3.55
C ARG A 99 12.01 2.37 -3.83
N PHE A 100 11.38 1.83 -2.79
CA PHE A 100 10.12 1.10 -2.95
C PHE A 100 9.01 1.99 -3.51
N ILE A 101 8.83 3.21 -2.95
CA ILE A 101 7.85 4.17 -3.45
C ILE A 101 8.17 4.60 -4.88
N GLU A 102 9.41 4.96 -5.16
CA GLU A 102 9.89 5.35 -6.50
C GLU A 102 9.63 4.25 -7.53
N SER A 103 9.90 2.98 -7.19
CA SER A 103 9.62 1.85 -8.11
C SER A 103 8.14 1.71 -8.45
N ILE A 104 7.24 2.01 -7.50
CA ILE A 104 5.78 1.99 -7.74
C ILE A 104 5.40 3.14 -8.67
N GLU A 105 5.89 4.35 -8.43
CA GLU A 105 5.65 5.52 -9.28
C GLU A 105 6.16 5.29 -10.71
N ASP A 106 7.35 4.70 -10.84
CA ASP A 106 7.98 4.37 -12.12
C ASP A 106 7.19 3.33 -12.91
N GLU A 107 6.71 2.27 -12.28
CA GLU A 107 5.99 1.20 -12.97
C GLU A 107 4.53 1.55 -13.28
N LEU A 108 3.89 2.32 -12.40
CA LEU A 108 2.47 2.68 -12.51
C LEU A 108 2.24 4.01 -13.24
N LYS A 109 3.27 4.86 -13.37
CA LYS A 109 3.20 6.19 -13.98
C LYS A 109 2.16 7.11 -13.33
N VAL A 110 1.93 6.92 -12.03
CA VAL A 110 1.04 7.72 -11.17
C VAL A 110 1.75 7.97 -9.85
N ASN A 111 1.68 9.21 -9.35
CA ASN A 111 2.38 9.62 -8.13
C ASN A 111 1.75 8.98 -6.88
N VAL A 112 2.58 8.55 -5.94
CA VAL A 112 2.19 8.14 -4.60
C VAL A 112 2.16 9.39 -3.73
N THR A 113 0.97 9.96 -3.57
CA THR A 113 0.81 11.24 -2.90
C THR A 113 0.57 11.13 -1.40
N LEU A 114 0.11 9.97 -0.92
CA LEU A 114 -0.11 9.68 0.50
C LEU A 114 0.62 8.40 0.91
N ILE A 115 1.34 8.46 2.04
CA ILE A 115 2.10 7.32 2.55
C ILE A 115 1.78 7.13 4.03
N GLY A 116 1.12 6.03 4.39
CA GLY A 116 0.81 5.66 5.76
C GLY A 116 1.95 4.87 6.41
N THR A 117 2.43 5.37 7.53
CA THR A 117 3.62 4.91 8.27
C THR A 117 3.29 4.42 9.68
N GLY A 118 2.00 4.15 9.95
CA GLY A 118 1.55 3.66 11.24
C GLY A 118 0.03 3.55 11.30
N GLU A 119 -0.47 3.39 12.53
CA GLU A 119 -1.90 3.22 12.81
C GLU A 119 -2.56 4.51 13.32
N ASP A 120 -1.76 5.47 13.78
CA ASP A 120 -2.26 6.77 14.19
C ASP A 120 -2.69 7.60 12.97
N VAL A 121 -3.69 8.46 13.13
CA VAL A 121 -4.17 9.36 12.07
C VAL A 121 -3.11 10.35 11.60
N TYR A 122 -2.11 10.63 12.44
CA TYR A 122 -0.97 11.50 12.13
C TYR A 122 0.24 10.74 11.58
N ASP A 123 0.20 9.41 11.51
CA ASP A 123 1.25 8.58 10.92
C ASP A 123 1.07 8.51 9.39
N ILE A 124 1.08 9.69 8.77
CA ILE A 124 0.89 9.88 7.33
C ILE A 124 1.83 10.95 6.80
N ILE A 125 2.42 10.68 5.64
CA ILE A 125 3.16 11.66 4.84
C ILE A 125 2.27 12.11 3.70
N ASP A 126 1.99 13.41 3.62
CA ASP A 126 1.23 14.03 2.53
C ASP A 126 2.16 14.78 1.59
N ARG A 127 2.31 14.27 0.36
CA ARG A 127 3.16 14.83 -0.71
C ARG A 127 2.38 15.69 -1.71
N ARG A 128 1.07 15.91 -1.50
CA ARG A 128 0.23 16.72 -2.42
C ARG A 128 0.53 18.20 -2.37
N LEU A 129 1.08 18.68 -1.25
CA LEU A 129 1.39 20.10 -1.03
C LEU A 129 2.74 20.54 -1.64
N THR A 130 3.48 19.60 -2.23
CA THR A 130 4.83 19.82 -2.78
C THR A 130 4.86 19.91 -4.32
N CYS A 131 3.71 20.12 -4.97
CA CYS A 131 3.59 20.27 -6.43
C CYS A 131 2.93 21.60 -6.79
#